data_AF-A0A958H2Z4-F1
#
_entry.id   AF-A0A958H2Z4-F1
#
_cell.length_a   1.000
_cell.length_b   1.000
_cell.length_c   1.000
_cell.angle_alpha   90.00
_cell.angle_beta   90.00
_cell.angle_gamma   90.00
#
_symmetry.space_group_name_H-M   'P 1'
#
loop_
_entity.id
_entity.type
_entity.pdbx_description
1 polymer ?
#
loop_
_entity_poly.entity_id
_entity_poly.type
_entity_poly.pdbx_seq_one_letter_code
_entity_poly.pdbx_strand_id
1 'polypeptide(L)'
;PLINLSDSFITYEETLAPEQRSPYFPTIKNLLIQVQAQQEAQTEAENKRTIASEQLKRHNRVMNGMLDRILVTLRAKCFGRPEEAQAWGFEVRQGTGNILKPTGRADRVRALQQYIKKEQSRPAEEQFTEPPLAEVIDLYTNMKTALLARDAGVAERQEASVEIKETVVNLYNYLQLALHHLMERNYNFDISPGLEKWGFDVVFRRNGTTVNGKTNGSDEVVAEDDDNDNLISLL
;
A
#
# COMPACT_ATOMS: atom_id res chain seq x y z
N PRO A 1 8.89 12.73 -9.98
CA PRO A 1 10.05 13.09 -10.83
C PRO A 1 10.18 12.17 -12.06
N LEU A 2 10.40 10.87 -11.86
CA LEU A 2 10.63 9.94 -12.99
C LEU A 2 9.44 9.85 -13.95
N ILE A 3 8.21 9.74 -13.45
CA ILE A 3 6.99 9.72 -14.28
C ILE A 3 6.91 10.97 -15.14
N ASN A 4 7.04 12.16 -14.55
CA ASN A 4 7.01 13.43 -15.28
C ASN A 4 8.13 13.52 -16.35
N LEU A 5 9.32 13.01 -16.04
CA LEU A 5 10.42 12.93 -17.01
C LEU A 5 10.05 11.99 -18.17
N SER A 6 9.53 10.80 -17.88
CA SER A 6 9.06 9.86 -18.90
C SER A 6 7.95 10.45 -19.75
N ASP A 7 6.97 11.14 -19.15
CA ASP A 7 5.90 11.84 -19.86
C ASP A 7 6.46 12.93 -20.79
N SER A 8 7.40 13.74 -20.30
CA SER A 8 8.05 14.79 -21.10
C SER A 8 8.85 14.20 -22.26
N PHE A 9 9.62 13.14 -21.99
CA PHE A 9 10.37 12.39 -23.00
C PHE A 9 9.44 11.84 -24.09
N ILE A 10 8.36 11.16 -23.71
CA ILE A 10 7.37 10.60 -24.65
C ILE A 10 6.70 11.71 -25.45
N THR A 11 6.27 12.78 -24.78
CA THR A 11 5.59 13.91 -25.43
C THR A 11 6.46 14.50 -26.52
N TYR A 12 7.76 14.71 -26.25
CA TYR A 12 8.67 15.24 -27.26
C TYR A 12 8.97 14.23 -28.38
N GLU A 13 9.24 12.97 -28.05
CA GLU A 13 9.47 11.91 -29.04
C GLU A 13 8.28 11.71 -30.00
N GLU A 14 7.06 11.91 -29.53
CA GLU A 14 5.86 11.85 -30.37
C GLU A 14 5.80 12.96 -31.43
N THR A 15 6.48 14.10 -31.20
CA THR A 15 6.61 15.17 -32.20
C THR A 15 7.60 14.84 -33.32
N LEU A 16 8.48 13.86 -33.10
CA LEU A 16 9.49 13.45 -34.06
C LEU A 16 8.93 12.44 -35.08
N ALA A 17 9.51 12.43 -36.28
CA ALA A 17 9.24 11.40 -37.26
C ALA A 17 9.67 10.01 -36.72
N PRO A 18 9.01 8.90 -37.09
CA PRO A 18 9.32 7.58 -36.55
C PRO A 18 10.80 7.18 -36.62
N GLU A 19 11.49 7.53 -37.70
CA GLU A 19 12.93 7.29 -37.93
C GLU A 19 13.86 8.19 -37.09
N GLN A 20 13.33 9.26 -36.52
CA GLN A 20 14.04 10.19 -35.64
C GLN A 20 13.91 9.83 -34.17
N ARG A 21 12.97 8.94 -33.84
CA ARG A 21 12.72 8.52 -32.46
C ARG A 21 13.85 7.65 -31.91
N SER A 22 13.99 7.68 -30.60
CA SER A 22 14.82 6.75 -29.86
C SER A 22 14.32 5.31 -30.06
N PRO A 23 15.20 4.31 -30.25
CA PRO A 23 14.80 2.91 -30.33
C PRO A 23 14.15 2.42 -29.03
N TYR A 24 14.36 3.11 -27.91
CA TYR A 24 13.79 2.78 -26.61
C TYR A 24 12.41 3.40 -26.38
N PHE A 25 11.92 4.26 -27.27
CA PHE A 25 10.65 4.96 -27.13
C PHE A 25 9.45 4.02 -26.86
N PRO A 26 9.23 2.91 -27.62
CA PRO A 26 8.11 2.02 -27.35
C PRO A 26 8.18 1.37 -25.97
N THR A 27 9.38 1.01 -25.52
CA THR A 27 9.60 0.36 -24.22
C THR A 27 9.34 1.33 -23.07
N ILE A 28 9.89 2.54 -23.14
CA ILE A 28 9.66 3.60 -22.14
C ILE A 28 8.17 3.92 -22.02
N LYS A 29 7.48 4.05 -23.16
CA LYS A 29 6.03 4.30 -23.20
C LYS A 29 5.24 3.18 -22.52
N ASN A 30 5.54 1.92 -22.83
CA ASN A 30 4.86 0.78 -22.22
C ASN A 30 5.14 0.68 -20.71
N LEU A 31 6.38 0.90 -20.28
CA LEU A 31 6.74 0.88 -18.86
C LEU A 31 6.05 2.02 -18.10
N LEU A 32 5.94 3.21 -18.68
CA LEU A 32 5.22 4.31 -18.04
C LEU A 32 3.73 4.01 -17.84
N ILE A 33 3.08 3.47 -18.87
CA ILE A 33 1.68 3.02 -18.78
C ILE A 33 1.51 1.98 -17.67
N GLN A 34 2.44 1.01 -17.56
CA GLN A 34 2.43 0.02 -16.50
C GLN A 34 2.58 0.65 -15.12
N VAL A 35 3.54 1.56 -14.93
CA VAL A 35 3.74 2.26 -13.64
C VAL A 35 2.49 3.05 -13.25
N GLN A 36 1.88 3.78 -14.18
CA GLN A 36 0.67 4.57 -13.92
C GLN A 36 -0.50 3.65 -13.53
N ALA A 37 -0.74 2.58 -14.27
CA ALA A 37 -1.78 1.60 -13.96
C ALA A 37 -1.57 0.93 -12.59
N GLN A 38 -0.31 0.58 -12.26
CA GLN A 38 0.01 -0.01 -10.96
C GLN A 38 -0.18 1.01 -9.81
N GLN A 39 0.13 2.30 -10.01
CA GLN A 39 -0.12 3.35 -9.01
C GLN A 39 -1.62 3.59 -8.76
N GLU A 40 -2.43 3.59 -9.81
CA GLU A 40 -3.88 3.69 -9.70
C GLU A 40 -4.45 2.49 -8.94
N ALA A 41 -4.04 1.27 -9.31
CA ALA A 41 -4.43 0.04 -8.61
C ALA A 41 -4.02 0.06 -7.12
N GLN A 42 -2.82 0.55 -6.81
CA GLN A 42 -2.34 0.70 -5.42
C GLN A 42 -3.19 1.70 -4.64
N THR A 43 -3.58 2.82 -5.26
CA THR A 43 -4.46 3.83 -4.65
C THR A 43 -5.85 3.25 -4.36
N GLU A 44 -6.42 2.51 -5.31
CA GLU A 44 -7.71 1.84 -5.11
C GLU A 44 -7.65 0.79 -4.00
N ALA A 45 -6.59 -0.03 -3.97
CA ALA A 45 -6.35 -1.02 -2.92
C ALA A 45 -6.24 -0.35 -1.54
N GLU A 46 -5.59 0.81 -1.44
CA GLU A 46 -5.46 1.58 -0.21
C GLU A 46 -6.82 2.12 0.29
N ASN A 47 -7.68 2.57 -0.62
CA ASN A 47 -9.05 2.96 -0.30
C ASN A 47 -9.87 1.78 0.23
N LYS A 48 -9.82 0.62 -0.45
CA LYS A 48 -10.48 -0.62 0.00
C LYS A 48 -9.98 -1.03 1.39
N ARG A 49 -8.69 -0.92 1.66
CA ARG A 49 -8.08 -1.21 2.96
C ARG A 49 -8.60 -0.30 4.05
N THR A 50 -8.72 0.99 3.77
CA THR A 50 -9.24 1.97 4.72
C THR A 50 -10.68 1.63 5.11
N ILE A 51 -11.53 1.29 4.13
CA ILE A 51 -12.91 0.85 4.35
C ILE A 51 -12.94 -0.45 5.18
N ALA A 52 -12.14 -1.45 4.82
CA ALA A 52 -12.06 -2.73 5.52
C ALA A 52 -11.59 -2.57 6.99
N SER A 53 -10.63 -1.67 7.23
CA SER A 53 -10.15 -1.34 8.58
C SER A 53 -11.26 -0.74 9.44
N GLU A 54 -12.03 0.20 8.88
CA GLU A 54 -13.18 0.79 9.59
C GLU A 54 -14.29 -0.23 9.84
N GLN A 55 -14.59 -1.11 8.88
CA GLN A 55 -15.53 -2.22 9.07
C GLN A 55 -15.07 -3.15 10.19
N LEU A 56 -13.79 -3.52 10.23
CA LEU A 56 -13.24 -4.35 11.31
C LEU A 56 -13.33 -3.65 12.67
N LYS A 57 -13.10 -2.33 12.75
CA LYS A 57 -13.31 -1.56 13.99
C LYS A 57 -14.76 -1.60 14.45
N ARG A 58 -15.72 -1.45 13.52
CA ARG A 58 -17.16 -1.57 13.82
C ARG A 58 -17.51 -2.96 14.34
N HIS A 59 -17.06 -4.02 13.67
CA HIS A 59 -17.26 -5.40 14.14
C HIS A 59 -16.63 -5.64 15.52
N ASN A 60 -15.46 -5.07 15.81
CA ASN A 60 -14.86 -5.16 17.15
C ASN A 60 -15.72 -4.50 18.24
N ARG A 61 -16.38 -3.37 17.95
CA ARG A 61 -17.30 -2.73 18.90
C ARG A 61 -18.53 -3.59 19.14
N VAL A 62 -19.15 -4.11 18.07
CA VAL A 62 -20.30 -5.02 18.18
C VAL A 62 -19.93 -6.29 18.95
N MET A 63 -18.76 -6.87 18.67
CA MET A 63 -18.23 -8.02 19.41
C MET A 63 -18.05 -7.75 20.90
N ASN A 64 -17.57 -6.56 21.27
CA ASN A 64 -17.45 -6.23 22.70
C ASN A 64 -18.81 -6.21 23.40
N GLY A 65 -19.84 -5.62 22.77
CA GLY A 65 -21.20 -5.61 23.30
C GLY A 65 -21.81 -7.01 23.34
N MET A 66 -21.56 -7.83 22.31
CA MET A 66 -22.01 -9.22 22.28
C MET A 66 -21.41 -10.05 23.43
N LEU A 67 -20.10 -9.92 23.66
CA LEU A 67 -19.42 -10.59 24.77
C LEU A 67 -19.93 -10.12 26.13
N ASP A 68 -20.29 -8.85 26.28
CA ASP A 68 -20.89 -8.36 27.53
C ASP A 68 -22.26 -9.00 27.79
N ARG A 69 -23.09 -9.16 26.75
CA ARG A 69 -24.38 -9.87 26.87
C ARG A 69 -24.17 -11.34 27.23
N ILE A 70 -23.26 -12.04 26.53
CA ILE A 70 -22.90 -13.43 26.84
C ILE A 70 -22.42 -13.55 28.30
N LEU A 71 -21.57 -12.63 28.76
CA LEU A 71 -21.08 -12.64 30.14
C LEU A 71 -22.20 -12.49 31.17
N VAL A 72 -23.19 -11.64 30.93
CA VAL A 72 -24.35 -11.51 31.81
C VAL A 72 -25.10 -12.84 31.89
N THR A 73 -25.38 -13.46 30.74
CA THR A 73 -26.06 -14.75 30.66
C THR A 73 -25.29 -15.87 31.38
N LEU A 74 -23.97 -15.96 31.17
CA LEU A 74 -23.12 -16.95 31.82
C LEU A 74 -22.99 -16.72 33.33
N ARG A 75 -22.94 -15.46 33.79
CA ARG A 75 -22.94 -15.17 35.24
C ARG A 75 -24.20 -15.63 35.93
N ALA A 76 -25.35 -15.48 35.27
CA ALA A 76 -26.62 -15.99 35.78
C ALA A 76 -26.66 -17.54 35.76
N LYS A 77 -26.27 -18.15 34.63
CA LYS A 77 -26.31 -19.61 34.47
C LYS A 77 -25.34 -20.36 35.38
N CYS A 78 -24.12 -19.87 35.49
CA CYS A 78 -23.04 -20.48 36.26
C CYS A 78 -22.96 -19.91 37.68
N PHE A 79 -24.05 -19.33 38.19
CA PHE A 79 -24.09 -18.81 39.56
C PHE A 79 -23.80 -19.93 40.56
N GLY A 80 -22.81 -19.71 41.43
CA GLY A 80 -22.32 -20.70 42.40
C GLY A 80 -21.32 -21.72 41.85
N ARG A 81 -21.13 -21.81 40.52
CA ARG A 81 -20.15 -22.69 39.85
C ARG A 81 -19.48 -21.97 38.67
N PRO A 82 -18.77 -20.86 38.92
CA PRO A 82 -18.23 -20.02 37.86
C PRO A 82 -17.22 -20.74 36.95
N GLU A 83 -16.53 -21.77 37.45
CA GLU A 83 -15.62 -22.63 36.70
C GLU A 83 -16.29 -23.29 35.48
N GLU A 84 -17.61 -23.50 35.51
CA GLU A 84 -18.36 -24.02 34.36
C GLU A 84 -18.28 -23.08 33.16
N ALA A 85 -18.05 -21.77 33.36
CA ALA A 85 -17.87 -20.79 32.30
C ALA A 85 -16.63 -21.05 31.41
N GLN A 86 -15.64 -21.80 31.92
CA GLN A 86 -14.46 -22.19 31.14
C GLN A 86 -14.83 -23.10 29.96
N ALA A 87 -15.86 -23.94 30.11
CA ALA A 87 -16.38 -24.77 29.02
C ALA A 87 -17.02 -23.95 27.89
N TRP A 88 -17.33 -22.67 28.16
CA TRP A 88 -17.87 -21.70 27.20
C TRP A 88 -16.78 -20.80 26.59
N GLY A 89 -15.50 -21.04 26.94
CA GLY A 89 -14.37 -20.27 26.46
C GLY A 89 -14.07 -18.99 27.24
N PHE A 90 -14.61 -18.84 28.45
CA PHE A 90 -14.35 -17.69 29.32
C PHE A 90 -13.44 -18.07 30.48
N GLU A 91 -12.44 -17.24 30.75
CA GLU A 91 -11.57 -17.43 31.90
C GLU A 91 -12.28 -17.05 33.20
N VAL A 92 -11.85 -17.68 34.30
CA VAL A 92 -12.41 -17.43 35.63
C VAL A 92 -11.27 -17.05 36.55
N ARG A 93 -11.41 -15.91 37.23
CA ARG A 93 -10.41 -15.46 38.20
C ARG A 93 -10.43 -16.37 39.42
N GLN A 94 -9.30 -16.99 39.74
CA GLN A 94 -9.15 -17.79 40.94
C GLN A 94 -9.35 -16.94 42.21
N GLY A 95 -9.93 -17.53 43.24
CA GLY A 95 -10.26 -16.88 44.51
C GLY A 95 -11.61 -16.17 44.53
N THR A 96 -11.88 -15.26 43.57
CA THR A 96 -13.15 -14.51 43.54
C THR A 96 -14.25 -15.21 42.76
N GLY A 97 -13.93 -16.17 41.90
CA GLY A 97 -14.91 -16.85 41.04
C GLY A 97 -15.51 -15.94 39.96
N ASN A 98 -14.84 -14.85 39.60
CA ASN A 98 -15.37 -13.90 38.63
C ASN A 98 -15.06 -14.37 37.20
N ILE A 99 -16.09 -14.48 36.37
CA ILE A 99 -15.94 -14.72 34.93
C ILE A 99 -15.35 -13.48 34.27
N LEU A 100 -14.21 -13.65 33.62
CA LEU A 100 -13.41 -12.61 32.99
C LEU A 100 -13.79 -12.43 31.53
N LYS A 101 -13.81 -11.16 31.10
CA LYS A 101 -13.96 -10.83 29.69
C LYS A 101 -12.64 -11.11 28.95
N PRO A 102 -12.67 -11.81 27.80
CA PRO A 102 -11.48 -12.02 27.00
C PRO A 102 -10.82 -10.68 26.59
N THR A 103 -9.52 -10.58 26.82
CA THR A 103 -8.71 -9.42 26.48
C THR A 103 -7.99 -9.65 25.16
N GLY A 104 -7.96 -8.66 24.27
CA GLY A 104 -7.38 -8.84 22.93
C GLY A 104 -8.34 -9.49 21.93
N ARG A 105 -8.07 -9.28 20.63
CA ARG A 105 -9.00 -9.69 19.55
C ARG A 105 -9.04 -11.20 19.37
N ALA A 106 -7.89 -11.86 19.39
CA ALA A 106 -7.79 -13.30 19.17
C ALA A 106 -8.56 -14.09 20.24
N ASP A 107 -8.42 -13.70 21.51
CA ASP A 107 -9.10 -14.37 22.61
C ASP A 107 -10.61 -14.12 22.57
N ARG A 108 -11.05 -12.92 22.16
CA ARG A 108 -12.48 -12.62 21.93
C ARG A 108 -13.08 -13.50 20.83
N VAL A 109 -12.40 -13.64 19.70
CA VAL A 109 -12.84 -14.51 18.60
C VAL A 109 -12.86 -15.98 19.05
N ARG A 110 -11.85 -16.43 19.80
CA ARG A 110 -11.81 -17.78 20.37
C ARG A 110 -12.97 -18.02 21.34
N ALA A 111 -13.27 -17.07 22.21
CA ALA A 111 -14.39 -17.16 23.14
C ALA A 111 -15.73 -17.25 22.41
N LEU A 112 -15.96 -16.42 21.38
CA LEU A 112 -17.16 -16.54 20.54
C LEU A 112 -17.26 -17.91 19.87
N GLN A 113 -16.16 -18.42 19.32
CA GLN A 113 -16.14 -19.75 18.69
C GLN A 113 -16.50 -20.86 19.68
N GLN A 114 -15.95 -20.83 20.90
CA GLN A 114 -16.26 -21.82 21.93
C GLN A 114 -17.69 -21.69 22.43
N TYR A 115 -18.17 -20.47 22.64
CA TYR A 115 -19.57 -20.22 22.98
C TYR A 115 -20.52 -20.80 21.93
N ILE A 116 -20.29 -20.51 20.64
CA ILE A 116 -21.09 -21.04 19.52
C ILE A 116 -21.10 -22.57 19.56
N LYS A 117 -19.91 -23.20 19.67
CA LYS A 117 -19.79 -24.66 19.73
C LYS A 117 -20.58 -25.24 20.90
N LYS A 118 -20.53 -24.58 22.06
CA LYS A 118 -21.23 -25.04 23.26
C LYS A 118 -22.74 -24.87 23.13
N GLU A 119 -23.23 -23.73 22.64
CA GLU A 119 -24.65 -23.52 22.35
C GLU A 119 -25.21 -24.51 21.32
N GLN A 120 -24.48 -24.74 20.22
CA GLN A 120 -24.88 -25.69 19.18
C GLN A 120 -24.95 -27.14 19.68
N SER A 121 -24.22 -27.48 20.75
CA SER A 121 -24.28 -28.81 21.37
C SER A 121 -25.51 -29.03 22.25
N ARG A 122 -26.28 -27.97 22.53
CA ARG A 122 -27.48 -28.01 23.37
C ARG A 122 -28.74 -28.18 22.50
N PRO A 123 -29.79 -28.85 23.00
CA PRO A 123 -31.08 -28.84 22.35
C PRO A 123 -31.58 -27.40 22.12
N ALA A 124 -32.26 -27.16 21.00
CA ALA A 124 -32.70 -25.81 20.61
C ALA A 124 -33.54 -25.11 21.69
N GLU A 125 -34.35 -25.88 22.42
CA GLU A 125 -35.21 -25.39 23.52
C GLU A 125 -34.42 -24.93 24.75
N GLU A 126 -33.19 -25.42 24.92
CA GLU A 126 -32.32 -25.06 26.02
C GLU A 126 -31.35 -23.92 25.67
N GLN A 127 -31.23 -23.58 24.38
CA GLN A 127 -30.32 -22.53 23.93
C GLN A 127 -30.66 -21.19 24.54
N PHE A 128 -29.64 -20.35 24.74
CA PHE A 128 -29.85 -19.00 25.23
C PHE A 128 -30.57 -18.16 24.19
N THR A 129 -31.64 -17.50 24.61
CA THR A 129 -32.42 -16.60 23.76
C THR A 129 -31.76 -15.22 23.62
N GLU A 130 -30.98 -14.81 24.63
CA GLU A 130 -30.28 -13.53 24.64
C GLU A 130 -28.79 -13.69 25.05
N PRO A 131 -27.83 -13.38 24.16
CA PRO A 131 -28.04 -13.02 22.75
C PRO A 131 -28.44 -14.22 21.87
N PRO A 132 -29.23 -14.02 20.80
CA PRO A 132 -29.59 -15.10 19.88
C PRO A 132 -28.36 -15.74 19.24
N LEU A 133 -28.29 -17.07 19.22
CA LEU A 133 -27.15 -17.82 18.66
C LEU A 133 -26.82 -17.41 17.21
N ALA A 134 -27.84 -17.15 16.39
CA ALA A 134 -27.66 -16.70 15.01
C ALA A 134 -26.85 -15.39 14.92
N GLU A 135 -27.15 -14.39 15.75
CA GLU A 135 -26.40 -13.13 15.77
C GLU A 135 -24.94 -13.33 16.18
N VAL A 136 -24.69 -14.27 17.10
CA VAL A 136 -23.33 -14.61 17.54
C VAL A 136 -22.54 -15.28 16.41
N ILE A 137 -23.17 -16.20 15.67
CA ILE A 137 -22.59 -16.88 14.51
C ILE A 137 -22.26 -15.88 13.40
N ASP A 138 -23.20 -14.99 13.08
CA ASP A 138 -23.01 -13.98 12.04
C ASP A 138 -21.86 -13.04 12.37
N LEU A 139 -21.81 -12.55 13.61
CA LEU A 139 -20.71 -11.70 14.09
C LEU A 139 -19.36 -12.43 14.04
N TYR A 140 -19.30 -13.68 14.50
CA TYR A 140 -18.08 -14.49 14.46
C TYR A 140 -17.59 -14.69 13.01
N THR A 141 -18.50 -15.02 12.11
CA THR A 141 -18.20 -15.23 10.68
C THR A 141 -17.68 -13.93 10.05
N ASN A 142 -18.36 -12.81 10.29
CA ASN A 142 -17.94 -11.50 9.80
C ASN A 142 -16.56 -11.07 10.35
N MET A 143 -16.29 -11.34 11.62
CA MET A 143 -14.98 -11.08 12.23
C MET A 143 -13.88 -11.95 11.61
N LYS A 144 -14.14 -13.25 11.40
CA LYS A 144 -13.17 -14.17 10.79
C LYS A 144 -12.85 -13.76 9.36
N THR A 145 -13.87 -13.48 8.54
CA THR A 145 -13.70 -12.99 7.17
C THR A 145 -12.92 -11.69 7.12
N ALA A 146 -13.24 -10.72 7.98
CA ALA A 146 -12.52 -9.45 8.03
C ALA A 146 -11.05 -9.60 8.47
N LEU A 147 -10.74 -10.58 9.32
CA LEU A 147 -9.36 -10.87 9.72
C LEU A 147 -8.57 -11.52 8.58
N LEU A 148 -9.15 -12.51 7.89
CA LEU A 148 -8.52 -13.14 6.73
C LEU A 148 -8.24 -12.11 5.61
N ALA A 149 -9.20 -11.23 5.33
CA ALA A 149 -9.04 -10.16 4.34
C ALA A 149 -7.90 -9.19 4.73
N ARG A 150 -7.75 -8.89 6.03
CA ARG A 150 -6.64 -8.05 6.51
C ARG A 150 -5.29 -8.70 6.26
N ASP A 151 -5.16 -9.98 6.57
CA ASP A 151 -3.88 -10.69 6.47
C ASP A 151 -3.48 -10.86 4.99
N ALA A 152 -4.45 -11.18 4.11
CA ALA A 152 -4.24 -11.21 2.66
C ALA A 152 -3.77 -9.84 2.11
N GLY A 153 -4.41 -8.75 2.53
CA GLY A 153 -4.04 -7.40 2.09
C GLY A 153 -2.63 -6.95 2.51
N VAL A 154 -2.03 -7.57 3.53
CA VAL A 154 -0.62 -7.31 3.88
C VAL A 154 0.33 -7.94 2.85
N ALA A 155 0.06 -9.18 2.43
CA ALA A 155 0.86 -9.89 1.44
C ALA A 155 0.76 -9.22 0.06
N GLU A 156 -0.46 -8.91 -0.39
CA GLU A 156 -0.72 -8.16 -1.64
C GLU A 156 0.02 -6.80 -1.66
N ARG A 157 0.03 -6.13 -0.49
CA ARG A 157 0.97 -5.07 -0.08
C ARG A 157 2.37 -5.23 -0.66
N GLN A 158 3.01 -6.24 -0.11
CA GLN A 158 4.43 -6.45 -0.30
C GLN A 158 4.73 -6.81 -1.75
N GLU A 159 3.90 -7.65 -2.37
CA GLU A 159 4.03 -8.04 -3.76
C GLU A 159 3.87 -6.85 -4.71
N ALA A 160 2.80 -6.07 -4.59
CA ALA A 160 2.56 -4.90 -5.44
C ALA A 160 3.66 -3.84 -5.30
N SER A 161 4.20 -3.64 -4.10
CA SER A 161 5.32 -2.71 -3.88
C SER A 161 6.62 -3.17 -4.53
N VAL A 162 6.88 -4.48 -4.58
CA VAL A 162 8.05 -5.04 -5.26
C VAL A 162 7.91 -4.86 -6.76
N GLU A 163 6.74 -5.19 -7.31
CA GLU A 163 6.44 -5.08 -8.73
C GLU A 163 6.58 -3.64 -9.23
N ILE A 164 5.96 -2.66 -8.56
CA ILE A 164 6.09 -1.24 -8.93
C ILE A 164 7.54 -0.79 -8.91
N LYS A 165 8.30 -1.19 -7.88
CA LYS A 165 9.70 -0.82 -7.74
C LYS A 165 10.53 -1.37 -8.91
N GLU A 166 10.29 -2.62 -9.30
CA GLU A 166 10.97 -3.24 -10.44
C GLU A 166 10.64 -2.51 -11.75
N THR A 167 9.36 -2.22 -12.02
CA THR A 167 8.94 -1.46 -13.20
C THR A 167 9.59 -0.07 -13.24
N VAL A 168 9.63 0.63 -12.10
CA VAL A 168 10.26 1.96 -11.98
C VAL A 168 11.77 1.91 -12.23
N VAL A 169 12.47 0.89 -11.73
CA VAL A 169 13.90 0.69 -12.00
C VAL A 169 14.14 0.44 -13.48
N ASN A 170 13.31 -0.40 -14.11
CA ASN A 170 13.41 -0.66 -15.55
C ASN A 170 13.16 0.62 -16.36
N LEU A 171 12.13 1.39 -16.00
CA LEU A 171 11.83 2.67 -16.65
C LEU A 171 13.01 3.65 -16.56
N TYR A 172 13.64 3.74 -15.38
CA TYR A 172 14.83 4.56 -15.18
C TYR A 172 16.00 4.11 -16.06
N ASN A 173 16.29 2.80 -16.11
CA ASN A 173 17.37 2.26 -16.93
C ASN A 173 17.15 2.54 -18.42
N TYR A 174 15.92 2.40 -18.91
CA TYR A 174 15.62 2.71 -20.31
C TYR A 174 15.71 4.21 -20.62
N LEU A 175 15.34 5.08 -19.67
CA LEU A 175 15.56 6.53 -19.81
C LEU A 175 17.05 6.87 -19.87
N GLN A 176 17.92 6.20 -19.11
CA GLN A 176 19.37 6.36 -19.20
C GLN A 176 19.90 5.92 -20.57
N LEU A 177 19.44 4.78 -21.09
CA LEU A 177 19.82 4.32 -22.42
C LEU A 177 19.34 5.28 -23.52
N ALA A 178 18.13 5.81 -23.39
CA ALA A 178 17.61 6.82 -24.31
C ALA A 178 18.41 8.12 -24.27
N LEU A 179 18.78 8.60 -23.08
CA LEU A 179 19.65 9.75 -22.93
C LEU A 179 21.00 9.53 -23.61
N HIS A 180 21.65 8.39 -23.38
CA HIS A 180 22.92 8.05 -24.02
C HIS A 180 22.80 8.06 -25.55
N HIS A 181 21.73 7.44 -26.08
CA HIS A 181 21.46 7.43 -27.52
C HIS A 181 21.23 8.84 -28.10
N LEU A 182 20.52 9.71 -27.38
CA LEU A 182 20.31 11.10 -27.79
C LEU A 182 21.62 11.88 -27.82
N MET A 183 22.46 11.70 -26.80
CA MET A 183 23.78 12.33 -26.72
C MET A 183 24.70 11.88 -27.87
N GLU A 184 24.75 10.58 -28.16
CA GLU A 184 25.53 10.02 -29.27
C GLU A 184 25.05 10.59 -30.63
N ARG A 185 23.73 10.54 -30.87
CA ARG A 185 23.16 10.85 -32.19
C ARG A 185 23.14 12.35 -32.51
N ASN A 186 22.80 13.18 -31.53
CA ASN A 186 22.47 14.60 -31.77
C ASN A 186 23.50 15.57 -31.21
N TYR A 187 24.37 15.12 -30.31
CA TYR A 187 25.24 16.00 -29.53
C TYR A 187 26.69 15.52 -29.46
N ASN A 188 27.12 14.48 -30.19
CA ASN A 188 28.49 13.94 -30.15
C ASN A 188 29.00 13.66 -28.72
N PHE A 189 28.12 13.18 -27.85
CA PHE A 189 28.37 12.98 -26.41
C PHE A 189 28.58 14.25 -25.57
N ASP A 190 28.36 15.44 -26.14
CA ASP A 190 28.37 16.69 -25.39
C ASP A 190 27.05 16.91 -24.63
N ILE A 191 27.17 17.44 -23.42
CA ILE A 191 26.01 17.83 -22.60
C ILE A 191 25.46 19.15 -23.15
N SER A 192 24.27 19.11 -23.73
CA SER A 192 23.62 20.25 -24.38
C SER A 192 22.34 20.67 -23.66
N PRO A 193 22.04 21.99 -23.55
CA PRO A 193 20.73 22.48 -23.09
C PRO A 193 19.56 21.95 -23.95
N GLY A 194 19.83 21.48 -25.17
CA GLY A 194 18.81 20.87 -26.03
C GLY A 194 18.12 19.66 -25.41
N LEU A 195 18.77 18.97 -24.45
CA LEU A 195 18.20 17.83 -23.72
C LEU A 195 16.98 18.21 -22.86
N GLU A 196 16.84 19.48 -22.47
CA GLU A 196 15.69 19.98 -21.71
C GLU A 196 14.37 19.80 -22.47
N LYS A 197 14.40 19.71 -23.81
CA LYS A 197 13.21 19.42 -24.64
C LYS A 197 12.59 18.06 -24.34
N TRP A 198 13.40 17.09 -23.91
CA TRP A 198 12.96 15.76 -23.48
C TRP A 198 12.69 15.72 -21.97
N GLY A 199 12.77 16.86 -21.27
CA GLY A 199 12.51 16.98 -19.84
C GLY A 199 13.69 16.68 -18.92
N PHE A 200 14.89 16.42 -19.46
CA PHE A 200 16.09 16.24 -18.64
C PHE A 200 16.53 17.58 -18.04
N ASP A 201 16.86 17.59 -16.74
CA ASP A 201 17.47 18.76 -16.11
C ASP A 201 18.98 18.78 -16.42
N VAL A 202 19.43 19.82 -17.11
CA VAL A 202 20.82 20.00 -17.49
C VAL A 202 21.51 20.94 -16.49
N VAL A 203 22.60 20.45 -15.90
CA VAL A 203 23.34 21.17 -14.85
C VAL A 203 24.77 21.43 -15.32
N PHE A 204 25.13 22.71 -15.43
CA PHE A 204 26.48 23.14 -15.74
C PHE A 204 27.18 23.58 -14.45
N ARG A 205 28.41 23.10 -14.23
CA ARG A 205 29.25 23.54 -13.11
C ARG A 205 30.32 24.48 -13.64
N ARG A 206 30.26 25.75 -13.26
CA ARG A 206 31.31 26.72 -13.56
C ARG A 206 31.95 27.17 -12.25
N ASN A 207 33.26 26.97 -12.11
CA ASN A 207 34.06 27.45 -10.96
C ASN A 207 33.48 27.10 -9.57
N GLY A 208 33.07 25.84 -9.37
CA GLY A 208 32.54 25.36 -8.08
C GLY A 208 31.13 25.86 -7.74
N THR A 209 30.48 26.62 -8.63
CA THR A 209 29.09 27.08 -8.47
C THR A 209 28.20 26.36 -9.49
N THR A 210 27.13 25.72 -8.99
CA THR A 210 26.13 25.05 -9.83
C THR A 210 25.19 26.09 -10.43
N VAL A 211 25.15 26.20 -11.76
CA VAL A 211 24.20 27.06 -12.47
C VAL A 211 23.18 26.15 -13.17
N ASN A 212 21.91 26.25 -12.78
CA ASN A 212 20.83 25.52 -13.45
C ASN A 212 20.58 26.14 -14.83
N GLY A 213 20.55 25.32 -15.88
CA GLY A 213 20.40 25.72 -17.28
C GLY A 213 19.08 26.42 -17.67
N LYS A 214 18.15 26.65 -16.72
CA LYS A 214 16.91 27.40 -16.95
C LYS A 214 17.23 28.88 -17.24
N THR A 215 17.58 29.16 -18.48
CA THR A 215 17.98 30.49 -18.95
C THR A 215 16.82 31.49 -18.82
N ASN A 216 16.92 32.40 -17.85
CA ASN A 216 16.37 33.75 -18.01
C ASN A 216 17.44 34.61 -18.66
N GLY A 217 17.18 35.00 -19.92
CA GLY A 217 17.68 36.21 -20.60
C GLY A 217 19.14 36.65 -20.38
N SER A 218 19.93 36.48 -21.45
CA SER A 218 21.01 37.38 -21.89
C SER A 218 21.96 37.93 -20.82
N ASP A 219 23.07 37.22 -20.60
CA ASP A 219 24.35 37.90 -20.33
C ASP A 219 25.44 37.26 -21.20
N GLU A 220 25.98 38.10 -22.07
CA GLU A 220 27.12 37.84 -22.95
C GLU A 220 28.38 37.86 -22.09
N VAL A 221 28.98 36.68 -21.84
CA VAL A 221 30.28 36.61 -21.17
C VAL A 221 31.21 35.63 -21.89
N VAL A 222 32.34 36.22 -22.28
CA VAL A 222 33.54 35.68 -22.94
C VAL A 222 33.94 34.30 -22.43
N ALA A 223 34.26 33.42 -23.38
CA ALA A 223 34.81 32.09 -23.14
C ALA A 223 36.32 32.18 -22.86
N GLU A 224 36.73 31.73 -21.67
CA GLU A 224 38.06 31.17 -21.46
C GLU A 224 37.86 29.66 -21.30
N ASP A 225 38.58 28.91 -22.15
CA ASP A 225 38.67 27.46 -22.14
C ASP A 225 39.32 27.01 -20.82
N ASP A 226 38.56 26.37 -19.95
CA ASP A 226 39.07 25.56 -18.84
C ASP A 226 38.07 24.45 -18.50
N ASP A 227 38.60 23.27 -18.18
CA ASP A 227 37.93 21.97 -18.07
C ASP A 227 36.57 22.04 -17.35
N ASN A 228 35.50 21.91 -18.14
CA ASN A 228 34.12 22.06 -17.70
C ASN A 228 33.56 20.66 -17.32
N ASP A 229 33.60 20.33 -16.02
CA ASP A 229 33.00 19.11 -15.46
C ASP A 229 31.46 19.20 -15.51
N ASN A 230 30.89 18.84 -16.66
CA ASN A 230 29.44 18.81 -16.87
C ASN A 230 28.83 17.51 -16.32
N LEU A 231 27.73 17.62 -15.57
CA LEU A 231 27.01 16.47 -15.00
C LEU A 231 25.53 16.53 -15.39
N ILE A 232 25.01 15.44 -15.96
CA ILE A 232 23.55 15.29 -16.14
C ILE A 232 22.98 14.60 -14.90
N SER A 233 21.99 15.25 -14.28
CA SER A 233 21.20 14.67 -13.21
C SER A 233 19.86 14.17 -13.77
N LEU A 234 19.42 13.00 -13.32
CA LEU A 234 18.06 12.49 -13.55
C LEU A 234 17.12 12.80 -12.37
N LEU A 235 17.57 13.62 -11.42
CA LEU A 235 16.86 14.04 -10.20
C LEU A 235 16.37 15.48 -10.30
#